data_AF-A0A2V8PZK1-F1
#
_entry.id   AF-A0A2V8PZK1-F1
#
_cell.length_a   1.000
_cell.length_b   1.000
_cell.length_c   1.000
_cell.angle_alpha   90.00
_cell.angle_beta   90.00
_cell.angle_gamma   90.00
#
_symmetry.space_group_name_H-M   'P 1'
#
loop_
_entity.id
_entity.type
_entity.pdbx_description
1 polymer ?
#
loop_
_entity_poly.entity_id
_entity_poly.type
_entity_poly.pdbx_seq_one_letter_code
_entity_poly.pdbx_strand_id
1 'polypeptide(L)' 'MANKTCWLFIKDCSYIRVDVRLDADGNPRVLDVNPNPELSTGVGIHRAVAEAGWSWERFVKQQIEWARV' A
#
# COMPACT_ATOMS: atom_id res chain seq x y z
N MET A 1 15.07 -0.59 2.02
CA MET A 1 14.61 -0.81 0.63
C MET A 1 13.59 -1.93 0.67
N ALA A 2 12.28 -1.62 0.59
CA ALA A 2 11.26 -2.63 0.44
C ALA A 2 11.49 -3.35 -0.90
N ASN A 3 11.66 -4.66 -0.84
CA ASN A 3 11.97 -5.51 -1.99
C ASN A 3 10.83 -5.38 -3.03
N LYS A 4 11.15 -5.02 -4.28
CA LYS A 4 10.18 -4.75 -5.36
C LYS A 4 9.35 -5.98 -5.78
N THR A 5 9.57 -7.14 -5.16
CA THR A 5 9.00 -8.43 -5.55
C THR A 5 7.50 -8.58 -5.29
N CYS A 6 6.93 -7.90 -4.27
CA CYS A 6 5.48 -8.05 -3.99
C CYS A 6 4.60 -7.53 -5.15
N TRP A 7 5.09 -6.55 -5.91
CA TRP A 7 4.37 -5.97 -7.05
C TRP A 7 4.26 -6.90 -8.26
N LEU A 8 5.14 -7.90 -8.41
CA LEU A 8 5.18 -8.76 -9.59
C LEU A 8 4.08 -9.83 -9.61
N PHE A 9 3.51 -10.19 -8.45
CA PHE A 9 2.51 -11.25 -8.35
C PHE A 9 1.07 -10.74 -8.43
N ILE A 10 0.86 -9.44 -8.22
CA ILE A 10 -0.45 -8.82 -8.18
C ILE A 10 -0.55 -7.89 -9.38
N LYS A 11 -0.99 -8.47 -10.49
CA LYS A 11 -1.27 -7.70 -11.71
C LYS A 11 -2.43 -6.74 -11.44
N ASP A 12 -2.32 -5.55 -12.02
CA ASP A 12 -3.41 -4.58 -12.20
C ASP A 12 -3.96 -3.87 -10.95
N CYS A 13 -3.24 -3.88 -9.82
CA CYS A 13 -3.63 -3.08 -8.65
C CYS A 13 -2.97 -1.69 -8.66
N SER A 14 -3.78 -0.63 -8.64
CA SER A 14 -3.29 0.76 -8.53
C SER A 14 -2.68 1.08 -7.15
N TYR A 15 -3.06 0.35 -6.10
CA TYR A 15 -2.54 0.47 -4.75
C TYR A 15 -2.72 -0.84 -3.99
N ILE A 16 -1.99 -0.98 -2.88
CA ILE A 16 -1.98 -2.20 -2.07
C ILE A 16 -1.44 -1.92 -0.67
N ARG A 17 -1.94 -2.67 0.32
CA ARG A 17 -1.30 -2.75 1.64
C ARG A 17 -0.57 -4.09 1.76
N VAL A 18 0.70 -4.04 2.16
CA VAL A 18 1.50 -5.24 2.45
C VAL A 18 1.78 -5.24 3.94
N ASP A 19 1.19 -6.19 4.65
CA ASP A 19 1.35 -6.31 6.09
C ASP A 19 2.61 -7.16 6.36
N VAL A 20 3.57 -6.59 7.09
CA VAL A 20 4.90 -7.18 7.30
C VAL A 20 5.16 -7.37 8.78
N ARG A 21 5.78 -8.50 9.14
CA ARG A 21 6.35 -8.75 10.47
C ARG A 21 7.85 -8.99 10.34
N LEU A 22 8.63 -8.38 11.24
CA LEU A 22 10.06 -8.67 11.32
C LEU A 22 10.25 -9.99 12.07
N ASP A 23 11.12 -10.86 11.56
CA ASP A 23 11.60 -12.01 12.32
C ASP A 23 12.62 -11.59 13.39
N ALA A 24 13.15 -12.58 14.13
CA ALA A 24 14.08 -12.34 15.23
C ALA A 24 15.36 -11.61 14.81
N ASP A 25 15.76 -11.74 13.54
CA ASP A 25 16.94 -11.10 12.97
C ASP A 25 16.62 -9.77 12.27
N GLY A 26 15.36 -9.30 12.37
CA GLY A 26 14.91 -8.06 11.75
C GLY A 26 14.59 -8.18 10.26
N ASN A 27 14.55 -9.40 9.70
CA ASN A 27 14.19 -9.56 8.29
C ASN A 27 12.67 -9.46 8.10
N PRO A 28 12.20 -8.67 7.12
CA PRO A 28 10.77 -8.53 6.86
C PRO A 28 10.19 -9.82 6.26
N ARG A 29 9.11 -10.32 6.87
CA ARG A 29 8.28 -11.43 6.40
C ARG A 29 6.88 -10.89 6.08
N VAL A 30 6.39 -11.17 4.86
CA VAL A 30 5.04 -10.80 4.45
C VAL A 30 4.04 -11.70 5.18
N LEU A 31 3.05 -11.09 5.83
CA LEU A 31 1.94 -11.79 6.49
C LEU A 31 0.72 -11.85 5.60
N ASP A 32 0.37 -10.71 5.00
CA ASP A 32 -0.81 -10.56 4.17
C ASP A 32 -0.57 -9.48 3.11
N VAL A 33 -1.31 -9.60 2.01
CA VAL A 33 -1.26 -8.67 0.90
C VAL A 33 -2.69 -8.31 0.50
N ASN A 34 -3.10 -7.09 0.85
CA ASN A 34 -4.45 -6.61 0.66
C ASN A 34 -4.51 -5.58 -0.48
N PRO A 35 -4.95 -5.95 -1.69
CA PRO A 35 -5.07 -5.05 -2.84
C PRO A 35 -6.19 -4.00 -2.72
N ASN A 36 -7.13 -4.19 -1.79
CA ASN A 36 -8.20 -3.23 -1.50
C ASN A 36 -8.34 -3.03 0.02
N PRO A 37 -7.34 -2.41 0.67
CA PRO A 37 -7.30 -2.25 2.10
C PRO A 37 -8.37 -1.26 2.59
N GLU A 38 -8.63 -1.31 3.89
CA GLU A 38 -9.50 -0.35 4.58
C GLU A 38 -9.08 1.11 4.31
N LEU A 39 -10.06 1.96 4.02
CA LEU A 39 -9.89 3.37 3.65
C LEU A 39 -10.30 4.36 4.76
N SER A 40 -10.62 3.87 5.96
CA SER A 40 -11.02 4.69 7.10
C SER A 40 -9.96 5.75 7.43
N THR A 41 -10.41 6.94 7.85
CA THR A 41 -9.53 8.05 8.18
C THR A 41 -8.69 7.76 9.42
N GLY A 42 -7.44 8.23 9.42
CA GLY A 42 -6.54 8.10 10.57
C GLY A 42 -5.97 6.69 10.82
N VAL A 43 -6.23 5.71 9.96
CA VAL A 43 -5.67 4.34 10.06
C VAL A 43 -5.10 3.86 8.72
N GLY A 44 -4.36 2.74 8.76
CA GLY A 44 -3.95 1.98 7.57
C GLY A 44 -3.39 2.85 6.44
N ILE A 45 -4.00 2.74 5.25
CA ILE A 45 -3.53 3.43 4.05
C ILE A 45 -3.67 4.96 4.16
N HIS A 46 -4.67 5.48 4.88
CA HIS A 46 -4.83 6.92 5.07
C HIS A 46 -3.61 7.52 5.80
N ARG A 47 -3.09 6.84 6.83
CA ARG A 47 -1.84 7.28 7.50
C ARG A 47 -0.65 7.11 6.58
N ALA A 48 -0.52 5.96 5.91
CA ALA A 48 0.62 5.69 5.03
C ALA A 48 0.74 6.71 3.89
N VAL A 49 -0.38 7.15 3.32
CA VAL A 49 -0.44 8.21 2.31
C VAL A 49 0.11 9.53 2.85
N ALA A 50 -0.30 9.92 4.06
CA ALA A 50 0.18 11.13 4.70
C ALA A 50 1.69 11.06 5.01
N GLU A 51 2.17 9.93 5.54
CA GLU A 51 3.61 9.71 5.79
C GLU A 51 4.44 9.69 4.49
N ALA A 52 3.84 9.29 3.37
CA ALA A 52 4.45 9.37 2.04
C ALA A 52 4.42 10.80 1.44
N GLY A 53 3.91 11.79 2.17
CA GLY A 53 3.86 13.20 1.76
C GLY A 53 2.72 13.53 0.79
N TRP A 54 1.69 12.68 0.71
CA TRP A 54 0.51 12.91 -0.13
C TRP A 54 -0.67 13.35 0.74
N SER A 55 -1.52 14.25 0.21
CA SER A 55 -2.84 14.46 0.81
C SER A 55 -3.76 13.30 0.45
N TRP A 56 -4.80 13.08 1.27
CA TRP A 56 -5.79 12.03 1.01
C TRP A 56 -6.54 12.28 -0.31
N GLU A 57 -6.90 13.53 -0.60
CA GLU A 57 -7.57 13.94 -1.82
C GLU A 57 -6.71 13.66 -3.06
N ARG A 58 -5.40 13.95 -2.96
CA ARG A 58 -4.44 13.63 -4.03
C ARG A 58 -4.41 12.13 -4.29
N PHE A 59 -4.33 11.32 -3.24
CA PHE A 59 -4.32 9.86 -3.36
C PHE A 59 -5.59 9.36 -4.06
N VAL A 60 -6.77 9.72 -3.57
CA VAL A 60 -8.06 9.29 -4.17
C VAL A 60 -8.16 9.72 -5.64
N LYS A 61 -7.80 10.97 -5.96
CA LYS A 61 -7.82 11.46 -7.34
C LYS A 61 -6.88 10.65 -8.25
N GLN A 62 -5.69 10.31 -7.76
CA GLN A 62 -4.73 9.54 -8.54
C GLN A 62 -5.25 8.13 -8.86
N GLN A 63 -5.95 7.48 -7.91
CA GLN A 63 -6.56 6.17 -8.15
C GLN A 63 -7.63 6.23 -9.25
N ILE A 64 -8.44 7.29 -9.28
CA ILE A 64 -9.45 7.51 -10.32
C ILE A 64 -8.78 7.71 -11.69
N GLU A 65 -7.71 8.49 -11.76
CA GLU A 65 -7.00 8.69 -13.03
C GLU A 65 -6.33 7.40 -13.54
N TRP A 66 -5.75 6.58 -12.65
CA TRP A 66 -5.17 5.29 -13.03
C TRP A 66 -6.22 4.25 -13.42
N ALA A 67 -7.44 4.32 -12.91
CA ALA A 67 -8.51 3.39 -13.28
C ALA A 67 -9.13 3.66 -14.67
N ARG A 68 -8.79 4.79 -15.31
CA ARG A 68 -9.34 5.20 -16.62
C ARG A 68 -8.51 4.73 -17.81
N VAL A 69 -7.31 4.20 -17.57
CA VAL A 69 -6.35 3.70 -18.58
C VAL A 69 -6.23 2.19 -18.47
#